data_AF-A0AAJ4ATS2-F1
#
_entry.id   AF-A0AAJ4ATS2-F1
#
_cell.length_a   1.000
_cell.length_b   1.000
_cell.length_c   1.000
_cell.angle_alpha   90.00
_cell.angle_beta   90.00
_cell.angle_gamma   90.00
#
_symmetry.space_group_name_H-M   'P 1'
#
loop_
_entity.id
_entity.type
_entity.pdbx_description
1 polymer ?
#
loop_
_entity_poly.entity_id
_entity_poly.type
_entity_poly.pdbx_seq_one_letter_code
_entity_poly.pdbx_strand_id
1 'polypeptide(L)' 'MIQSPCVAKCGLNEEDICMGCYRHIDEIVAWGKADDDYKADVLEKLTPRKATMGEGVNSEIISRQKWQEAEARLETIEV' A
#
# COMPACT_ATOMS: atom_id res chain seq x y z
N MET A 1 -16.81 7.65 -2.93
CA MET A 1 -16.12 6.47 -3.49
C MET A 1 -14.81 6.91 -4.12
N ILE A 2 -13.69 6.57 -3.49
CA ILE A 2 -12.35 6.89 -4.01
C ILE A 2 -11.84 5.76 -4.89
N GLN A 3 -11.36 6.09 -6.09
CA GLN A 3 -10.81 5.10 -7.01
C GLN A 3 -9.45 4.60 -6.51
N SER A 4 -9.23 3.29 -6.61
CA SER A 4 -7.96 2.68 -6.23
C SER A 4 -6.86 3.10 -7.21
N PRO A 5 -5.68 3.54 -6.73
CA PRO A 5 -4.53 3.90 -7.57
C PRO A 5 -3.80 2.66 -8.13
N CYS A 6 -4.41 1.48 -8.06
CA CYS A 6 -3.81 0.22 -8.47
C CYS A 6 -3.66 0.13 -9.98
N VAL A 7 -2.44 -0.14 -10.45
CA VAL A 7 -2.10 -0.35 -11.87
C VAL A 7 -1.98 -1.83 -12.24
N ALA A 8 -2.52 -2.72 -11.40
CA ALA A 8 -2.46 -4.19 -11.53
C ALA A 8 -1.03 -4.77 -11.66
N LYS A 9 0.00 -4.05 -11.20
CA LYS A 9 1.38 -4.52 -11.09
C LYS A 9 1.73 -4.76 -9.62
N CYS A 10 1.23 -5.87 -9.08
CA CYS A 10 1.43 -6.23 -7.69
C CYS A 10 2.86 -6.74 -7.46
N GLY A 11 3.46 -6.28 -6.37
CA GLY A 11 4.80 -6.62 -5.90
C GLY A 11 5.26 -5.53 -4.93
N LEU A 12 6.28 -5.81 -4.13
CA LEU A 12 6.81 -4.92 -3.10
C LEU A 12 8.32 -4.73 -3.30
N ASN A 13 8.83 -3.60 -2.83
CA ASN A 13 10.25 -3.37 -2.61
C ASN A 13 10.68 -3.86 -1.21
N GLU A 14 11.94 -3.62 -0.86
CA GLU A 14 12.51 -3.94 0.46
C GLU A 14 11.84 -3.22 1.63
N GLU A 15 11.09 -2.14 1.37
CA GLU A 15 10.34 -1.36 2.36
C GLU A 15 8.85 -1.73 2.38
N ASP A 16 8.46 -2.87 1.80
CA ASP A 16 7.06 -3.30 1.71
C ASP A 16 6.14 -2.30 0.97
N ILE A 17 6.71 -1.52 0.04
CA ILE A 17 6.00 -0.56 -0.82
C ILE A 17 5.88 -1.13 -2.24
N CYS A 18 4.68 -1.06 -2.79
CA CYS A 18 4.43 -1.46 -4.16
C CYS A 18 4.88 -0.37 -5.14
N MET A 19 5.93 -0.59 -5.92
CA MET A 19 6.45 0.41 -6.87
C MET A 19 5.52 0.69 -8.06
N GLY A 20 4.45 -0.12 -8.24
CA GLY A 20 3.41 0.16 -9.22
C GLY A 20 2.41 1.22 -8.76
N CYS A 21 1.94 1.12 -7.53
CA CYS A 21 0.91 2.02 -6.97
C CYS A 21 1.40 2.91 -5.81
N TYR A 22 2.67 2.79 -5.43
CA TYR A 22 3.37 3.51 -4.36
C TYR A 22 2.74 3.42 -2.97
N ARG A 23 1.88 2.41 -2.77
CA ARG A 23 1.24 2.10 -1.49
C ARG A 23 2.06 1.10 -0.71
N HIS A 24 2.12 1.29 0.59
CA HIS A 24 2.61 0.29 1.53
C HIS A 24 1.62 -0.87 1.61
N ILE A 25 2.10 -2.09 1.89
CA ILE A 25 1.25 -3.27 2.03
C ILE A 25 0.12 -3.06 3.04
N ASP A 26 0.39 -2.36 4.16
CA ASP A 26 -0.63 -2.09 5.17
C ASP A 26 -1.80 -1.26 4.60
N GLU A 27 -1.51 -0.27 3.75
CA GLU A 27 -2.54 0.55 3.09
C GLU A 27 -3.31 -0.27 2.06
N ILE A 28 -2.65 -1.22 1.38
CA ILE A 28 -3.28 -2.13 0.41
C ILE A 28 -4.27 -3.07 1.10
N VAL A 29 -3.86 -3.64 2.24
CA VAL A 29 -4.68 -4.54 3.06
C VAL A 29 -5.84 -3.79 3.70
N ALA A 30 -5.58 -2.60 4.26
CA ALA A 30 -6.61 -1.75 4.89
C ALA A 30 -7.63 -1.20 3.88
N TRP A 31 -7.26 -1.04 2.61
CA TRP A 31 -8.06 -0.35 1.59
C TRP A 31 -9.52 -0.81 1.49
N GLY A 32 -9.77 -2.12 1.61
CA GLY A 32 -11.12 -2.69 1.53
C GLY A 32 -12.01 -2.35 2.72
N LYS A 33 -11.41 -2.07 3.89
CA LYS A 33 -12.10 -1.72 5.15
C LYS A 33 -12.05 -0.22 5.44
N ALA A 34 -11.17 0.52 4.78
CA ALA A 34 -10.97 1.95 4.98
C ALA A 34 -12.15 2.80 4.49
N ASP A 35 -12.37 3.92 5.18
CA ASP A 35 -13.27 5.00 4.80
C ASP A 35 -12.67 5.90 3.70
N ASP A 36 -13.46 6.84 3.20
CA ASP A 36 -13.03 7.74 2.13
C ASP A 36 -12.00 8.78 2.62
N ASP A 37 -11.98 9.16 3.91
CA ASP A 37 -10.97 10.09 4.46
C ASP A 37 -9.59 9.42 4.51
N TYR A 38 -9.50 8.18 5.01
CA TYR A 38 -8.26 7.41 4.98
C TYR A 38 -7.75 7.20 3.55
N LYS A 39 -8.65 6.86 2.62
CA LYS A 39 -8.28 6.67 1.21
C LYS A 39 -7.77 7.96 0.58
N ALA A 40 -8.34 9.12 0.93
CA ALA A 40 -7.87 10.42 0.47
C ALA A 40 -6.46 10.71 0.98
N ASP A 41 -6.22 10.53 2.29
CA ASP A 41 -4.90 10.72 2.91
C ASP A 41 -3.82 9.82 2.28
N VAL A 42 -4.14 8.55 2.02
CA VAL A 42 -3.23 7.64 1.30
C VAL A 42 -2.89 8.18 -0.08
N LEU A 43 -3.89 8.64 -0.85
CA LEU A 43 -3.66 9.22 -2.18
C LEU A 43 -2.78 10.48 -2.14
N GLU A 44 -2.97 11.34 -1.15
CA GLU A 44 -2.12 12.53 -0.96
C GLU A 44 -0.66 12.14 -0.71
N LYS A 45 -0.42 11.06 0.04
CA LYS A 45 0.93 10.52 0.31
C LYS A 45 1.58 9.87 -0.92
N LEU A 46 0.83 9.42 -1.92
CA LEU A 46 1.41 8.79 -3.11
C LEU A 46 2.20 9.77 -3.97
N THR A 47 1.74 11.02 -4.07
CA THR A 47 2.38 12.05 -4.88
C THR A 47 3.83 12.31 -4.44
N PRO A 48 4.13 12.61 -3.16
CA PRO A 48 5.50 12.77 -2.70
C PRO A 48 6.29 11.47 -2.76
N ARG A 49 5.70 10.30 -2.42
CA ARG A 49 6.39 9.00 -2.52
C ARG A 49 6.88 8.73 -3.94
N LYS A 50 6.03 8.95 -4.94
CA LYS A 50 6.38 8.77 -6.35
C LYS A 50 7.49 9.73 -6.78
N ALA A 51 7.48 10.96 -6.28
CA ALA A 51 8.53 11.94 -6.58
C ALA A 51 9.88 11.56 -5.93
N THR A 52 9.87 11.06 -4.70
CA THR A 52 11.09 10.65 -3.98
C THR A 52 11.66 9.33 -4.49
N MET A 53 10.82 8.34 -4.77
CA MET A 53 11.24 6.98 -5.12
C MET A 53 11.48 6.78 -6.63
N GLY A 54 10.90 7.63 -7.48
CA GLY A 54 10.98 7.47 -8.93
C GLY A 54 10.37 6.15 -9.44
N GLU A 55 10.80 5.68 -10.61
CA GLU A 55 10.39 4.37 -11.15
C GLU A 55 11.17 3.24 -10.46
N GLY A 56 10.76 2.88 -9.25
CA GLY A 56 11.33 1.72 -8.55
C GLY A 56 10.87 0.39 -9.12
N VAL A 57 11.57 -0.68 -8.72
CA VAL A 57 11.29 -2.06 -9.15
C VAL A 57 10.76 -2.85 -7.95
N ASN A 58 9.71 -3.65 -8.18
CA ASN A 58 9.26 -4.63 -7.20
C ASN A 58 10.28 -5.77 -7.13
N SER A 59 10.88 -6.00 -5.97
CA SER A 59 11.81 -7.11 -5.72
C SER A 59 11.08 -8.38 -5.30
N GLU A 60 9.91 -8.25 -4.69
CA GLU A 60 9.18 -9.36 -4.08
C GLU A 60 7.72 -9.42 -4.56
N ILE A 61 7.16 -10.64 -4.61
CA ILE A 61 5.73 -10.84 -4.85
C ILE A 61 4.99 -10.65 -3.52
N ILE A 62 3.82 -10.01 -3.55
CA ILE A 62 2.93 -9.95 -2.38
C ILE A 62 2.46 -11.37 -2.05
N SER A 63 3.15 -12.03 -1.13
CA SER A 63 2.83 -13.38 -0.68
C SER A 63 1.68 -13.34 0.33
N ARG A 64 0.99 -14.48 0.51
CA ARG A 64 -0.03 -14.62 1.55
C ARG A 64 0.51 -14.31 2.95
N GLN A 65 1.76 -14.71 3.22
CA GLN A 65 2.39 -14.45 4.51
C GLN A 65 2.53 -12.95 4.76
N LYS A 66 3.06 -12.20 3.78
CA LYS A 66 3.18 -10.73 3.87
C LYS A 66 1.82 -10.06 4.11
N TRP A 67 0.77 -10.55 3.46
CA TRP A 67 -0.59 -10.07 3.68
C TRP A 67 -1.03 -10.28 5.14
N GLN A 68 -0.83 -11.48 5.68
CA GLN A 68 -1.19 -11.80 7.08
C GLN A 68 -0.37 -10.99 8.09
N GLU A 69 0.92 -10.74 7.81
CA GLU A 69 1.77 -9.89 8.65
C GLU A 69 1.27 -8.45 8.68
N ALA A 70 0.83 -7.92 7.53
CA ALA A 70 0.21 -6.60 7.44
C ALA A 70 -1.14 -6.53 8.17
N GLU A 71 -1.99 -7.54 8.01
CA GLU A 71 -3.23 -7.66 8.78
C GLU A 71 -2.96 -7.66 10.29
N ALA A 72 -2.01 -8.47 10.75
CA ALA A 72 -1.63 -8.52 12.15
C ALA A 72 -1.12 -7.16 12.67
N ARG A 73 -0.32 -6.43 11.88
CA ARG A 73 0.11 -5.06 12.25
C ARG A 73 -1.08 -4.12 12.40
N LEU A 74 -2.03 -4.16 11.46
CA LEU A 74 -3.23 -3.33 11.52
C LEU A 74 -4.14 -3.70 12.69
N GLU A 75 -4.24 -4.98 13.04
CA GLU A 75 -5.02 -5.44 14.21
C GLU A 75 -4.38 -5.01 15.54
N THR A 76 -3.05 -4.90 15.60
CA THR A 76 -2.37 -4.38 16.82
C THR A 76 -2.52 -2.88 17.02
N ILE A 77 -3.01 -2.15 16.02
CA ILE A 77 -3.40 -0.74 16.13
C ILE A 77 -4.89 -0.72 16.50
N GLU A 78 -5.22 -1.24 17.69
CA GLU A 78 -6.55 -1.04 18.26
C GLU A 78 -6.77 0.47 18.54
N VAL A 79 -7.88 0.97 18.00
CA VAL A 79 -8.57 2.27 18.16
C VAL A 79 -8.13 3.15 19.32
#